data_AF-A0A7M2Y6G0-F1
#
_entry.id   AF-A0A7M2Y6G0-F1
#
_cell.length_a   1.000
_cell.length_b   1.000
_cell.length_c   1.000
_cell.angle_alpha   90.00
_cell.angle_beta   90.00
_cell.angle_gamma   90.00
#
_symmetry.space_group_name_H-M   'P 1'
#
loop_
_entity.id
_entity.type
_entity.pdbx_description
1 polymer ?
#
loop_
_entity_poly.entity_id
_entity_poly.type
_entity_poly.pdbx_seq_one_letter_code
_entity_poly.pdbx_strand_id
1 'polypeptide(L)'
;MDEIAHQSGHTIFYLCTLNPNDYFKYPFNTPLKNINGSVYETREIYGCFHSMFTLCTIIHTLNNYFSSGEFEKNTKIELIGRIGFYLNKLIFDVNNLANCDIFTNEGLLYYEMFRKNSIFYSDLYEGLFKKLSFENQNYYFNLDVFMNENKKFINEKNIIV
;
A
#
# COMPACT_ATOMS: atom_id res chain seq x y z
N MET A 1 7.91 -3.45 -12.36
CA MET A 1 8.06 -4.58 -11.41
C MET A 1 6.86 -4.61 -10.48
N ASP A 2 6.57 -3.47 -9.85
CA ASP A 2 5.27 -3.12 -9.29
C ASP A 2 4.06 -3.55 -10.14
N GLU A 3 4.00 -3.24 -11.44
CA GLU A 3 2.82 -3.62 -12.25
C GLU A 3 2.64 -5.14 -12.38
N ILE A 4 3.74 -5.90 -12.50
CA ILE A 4 3.68 -7.37 -12.52
C ILE A 4 3.20 -7.89 -11.16
N ALA A 5 3.72 -7.33 -10.07
CA ALA A 5 3.28 -7.69 -8.70
C ALA A 5 1.82 -7.31 -8.45
N HIS A 6 1.35 -6.20 -9.03
CA HIS A 6 -0.02 -5.72 -8.95
C HIS A 6 -0.98 -6.69 -9.64
N GLN A 7 -0.73 -7.00 -10.93
CA GLN A 7 -1.58 -7.89 -11.71
C GLN A 7 -1.54 -9.33 -11.19
N SER A 8 -0.37 -9.83 -10.78
CA SER A 8 -0.26 -11.14 -10.13
C SER A 8 -1.04 -11.15 -8.81
N GLY A 9 -0.97 -10.06 -8.05
CA GLY A 9 -1.73 -9.88 -6.82
C GLY A 9 -3.24 -9.95 -7.06
N HIS A 10 -3.74 -9.34 -8.14
CA HIS A 10 -5.15 -9.46 -8.54
C HIS A 10 -5.57 -10.91 -8.75
N THR A 11 -4.80 -11.66 -9.55
CA THR A 11 -5.12 -13.06 -9.85
C THR A 11 -5.09 -13.93 -8.58
N ILE A 12 -4.04 -13.81 -7.77
CA ILE A 12 -3.89 -14.61 -6.55
C ILE A 12 -5.03 -14.30 -5.58
N PHE A 13 -5.31 -13.01 -5.33
CA PHE A 13 -6.30 -12.64 -4.33
C PHE A 13 -7.70 -13.04 -4.75
N TYR A 14 -8.05 -12.87 -6.02
CA TYR A 14 -9.34 -13.33 -6.54
C TYR A 14 -9.57 -14.83 -6.31
N LEU A 15 -8.53 -15.65 -6.50
CA LEU A 15 -8.58 -17.09 -6.21
C LEU A 15 -8.70 -17.37 -4.70
N CYS A 16 -8.00 -16.60 -3.86
CA CYS A 16 -8.12 -16.72 -2.42
C CYS A 16 -9.51 -16.32 -1.90
N THR A 17 -10.19 -15.40 -2.57
CA THR A 17 -11.47 -14.83 -2.10
C THR A 17 -12.64 -15.14 -3.03
N LEU A 18 -12.67 -16.33 -3.65
CA LEU A 18 -13.74 -16.76 -4.56
C LEU A 18 -15.14 -16.67 -3.93
N ASN A 19 -15.22 -16.80 -2.60
CA ASN A 19 -16.44 -16.64 -1.81
C ASN A 19 -16.31 -15.43 -0.87
N PRO A 20 -16.60 -14.19 -1.33
CA PRO A 20 -16.43 -12.99 -0.51
C PRO A 20 -17.24 -13.00 0.80
N ASN A 21 -18.36 -13.74 0.85
CA ASN A 21 -19.19 -13.87 2.05
C ASN A 21 -18.47 -14.56 3.21
N ASP A 22 -17.39 -15.29 2.95
CA ASP A 22 -16.58 -15.90 4.01
C ASP A 22 -15.75 -14.83 4.76
N TYR A 23 -15.53 -13.65 4.16
CA TYR A 23 -14.64 -12.60 4.65
C TYR A 23 -15.37 -11.35 5.18
N PHE A 24 -16.58 -11.06 4.70
CA PHE A 24 -17.31 -9.85 5.06
C PHE A 24 -18.69 -10.14 5.68
N LYS A 25 -19.05 -9.33 6.68
CA LYS A 25 -20.38 -9.29 7.32
C LYS A 25 -21.45 -8.62 6.47
N TYR A 26 -21.02 -7.81 5.50
CA TYR A 26 -21.87 -7.05 4.58
C TYR A 26 -21.68 -7.57 3.14
N PRO A 27 -22.62 -7.32 2.22
CA PRO A 27 -22.39 -7.55 0.80
C PRO A 27 -21.08 -6.90 0.35
N PHE A 28 -20.23 -7.65 -0.32
CA PHE A 28 -18.85 -7.24 -0.65
C PHE A 28 -18.78 -5.99 -1.55
N ASN A 29 -19.84 -5.72 -2.31
CA ASN A 29 -20.04 -4.55 -3.17
C ASN A 29 -20.66 -3.34 -2.43
N THR A 30 -20.80 -3.40 -1.10
CA THR A 30 -21.28 -2.27 -0.31
C THR A 30 -20.28 -1.11 -0.42
N PRO A 31 -20.70 0.11 -0.79
CA PRO A 31 -19.82 1.27 -0.78
C PRO A 31 -19.26 1.53 0.62
N LEU A 32 -17.93 1.64 0.74
CA LEU A 32 -17.27 1.74 2.05
C LEU A 32 -17.65 3.04 2.80
N LYS A 33 -17.92 4.12 2.07
CA LYS A 33 -18.48 5.37 2.62
C LYS A 33 -19.77 5.19 3.40
N ASN A 34 -20.58 4.17 3.07
CA ASN A 34 -21.83 3.89 3.79
C ASN A 34 -21.57 3.29 5.17
N ILE A 35 -20.34 2.84 5.45
CA ILE A 35 -19.94 2.23 6.70
C ILE A 35 -19.10 3.20 7.53
N ASN A 36 -18.06 3.79 6.94
CA ASN A 36 -17.13 4.66 7.68
C ASN A 36 -17.44 6.16 7.57
N GLY A 37 -18.44 6.56 6.78
CA GLY A 37 -18.82 7.96 6.58
C GLY A 37 -17.83 8.80 5.76
N SER A 38 -16.77 8.20 5.21
CA SER A 38 -15.76 8.92 4.43
C SER A 38 -16.31 9.38 3.08
N VAL A 39 -16.34 10.70 2.86
CA VAL A 39 -16.79 11.30 1.58
C VAL A 39 -15.77 11.12 0.45
N TYR A 40 -14.51 10.82 0.77
CA TYR A 40 -13.43 10.63 -0.19
C TYR A 40 -13.31 9.18 -0.66
N GLU A 41 -13.94 8.24 0.05
CA GLU A 41 -13.88 6.83 -0.28
C GLU A 41 -15.00 6.45 -1.25
N THR A 42 -14.65 6.20 -2.50
CA THR A 42 -15.60 5.81 -3.55
C THR A 42 -15.65 4.31 -3.78
N ARG A 43 -14.70 3.55 -3.24
CA ARG A 43 -14.61 2.10 -3.43
C ARG A 43 -15.63 1.37 -2.55
N GLU A 44 -15.94 0.15 -2.99
CA GLU A 44 -16.65 -0.84 -2.19
C GLU A 44 -15.72 -1.54 -1.19
N ILE A 45 -16.31 -2.24 -0.20
CA ILE A 45 -15.57 -2.99 0.82
C ILE A 45 -14.52 -3.91 0.15
N TYR A 46 -14.95 -4.71 -0.83
CA TYR A 46 -14.07 -5.65 -1.52
C TYR A 46 -12.95 -4.94 -2.26
N GLY A 47 -13.24 -3.83 -2.95
CA GLY A 47 -12.23 -3.08 -3.69
C GLY A 47 -11.12 -2.54 -2.78
N CYS A 48 -11.46 -2.03 -1.60
CA CYS A 48 -10.49 -1.56 -0.61
C CYS A 48 -9.70 -2.73 0.02
N PHE A 49 -10.38 -3.85 0.32
CA PHE A 49 -9.73 -5.04 0.85
C PHE A 49 -8.76 -5.68 -0.16
N HIS A 50 -9.17 -5.74 -1.41
CA HIS A 50 -8.38 -6.22 -2.54
C HIS A 50 -7.15 -5.34 -2.76
N SER A 51 -7.30 -4.01 -2.71
CA SER A 51 -6.16 -3.10 -2.88
C SER A 51 -5.10 -3.29 -1.79
N MET A 52 -5.47 -3.57 -0.55
CA MET A 52 -4.48 -3.85 0.50
C MET A 52 -3.60 -5.06 0.17
N PHE A 53 -4.17 -6.15 -0.37
CA PHE A 53 -3.38 -7.31 -0.78
C PHE A 53 -2.39 -6.95 -1.90
N THR A 54 -2.86 -6.27 -2.95
CA THR A 54 -1.98 -5.89 -4.07
C THR A 54 -0.92 -4.89 -3.65
N LEU A 55 -1.20 -4.00 -2.71
CA LEU A 55 -0.19 -3.11 -2.13
C LEU A 55 0.86 -3.91 -1.34
N CYS A 56 0.45 -4.91 -0.55
CA CYS A 56 1.40 -5.78 0.16
C CYS A 56 2.32 -6.53 -0.82
N THR A 57 1.78 -7.06 -1.93
CA THR A 57 2.60 -7.77 -2.93
C THR A 57 3.58 -6.84 -3.63
N ILE A 58 3.15 -5.62 -3.99
CA ILE A 58 4.01 -4.60 -4.60
C ILE A 58 5.16 -4.24 -3.65
N ILE A 59 4.84 -3.86 -2.40
CA ILE A 59 5.83 -3.43 -1.41
C ILE A 59 6.85 -4.54 -1.16
N HIS A 60 6.39 -5.78 -0.95
CA HIS A 60 7.28 -6.92 -0.73
C HIS A 60 8.20 -7.18 -1.92
N THR A 61 7.66 -7.14 -3.13
CA THR A 61 8.42 -7.37 -4.36
C THR A 61 9.48 -6.29 -4.56
N LEU A 62 9.12 -5.02 -4.40
CA LEU A 62 10.05 -3.90 -4.54
C LEU A 62 11.12 -3.91 -3.45
N ASN A 63 10.76 -4.22 -2.20
CA ASN A 63 11.71 -4.32 -1.10
C ASN A 63 12.72 -5.44 -1.35
N ASN A 64 12.25 -6.65 -1.72
CA ASN A 64 13.16 -7.76 -2.02
C ASN A 64 14.10 -7.43 -3.18
N TYR A 65 13.60 -6.76 -4.22
CA TYR A 65 14.44 -6.28 -5.32
C TYR A 65 15.49 -5.28 -4.84
N PHE A 66 15.08 -4.28 -4.06
CA PHE A 66 15.96 -3.28 -3.48
C PHE A 66 17.05 -3.90 -2.59
N SER A 67 16.71 -4.91 -1.79
CA SER A 67 17.66 -5.60 -0.92
C SER A 67 18.59 -6.59 -1.65
N SER A 68 18.27 -6.97 -2.89
CA SER A 68 19.00 -8.02 -3.62
C SER A 68 20.24 -7.53 -4.37
N GLY A 69 20.46 -6.22 -4.47
CA GLY A 69 21.52 -5.70 -5.32
C GLY A 69 21.98 -4.29 -4.99
N GLU A 70 23.08 -3.91 -5.62
CA GLU A 70 23.59 -2.55 -5.59
C GLU A 70 23.02 -1.77 -6.78
N PHE A 71 22.32 -0.68 -6.48
CA PHE A 71 21.69 0.18 -7.48
C PHE A 71 22.38 1.53 -7.56
N GLU A 72 22.37 2.13 -8.76
CA GLU A 72 22.76 3.52 -8.92
C GLU A 72 21.81 4.46 -8.14
N LYS A 73 22.31 5.66 -7.82
CA LYS A 73 21.62 6.63 -6.96
C LYS A 73 20.18 6.90 -7.41
N ASN A 74 19.94 7.14 -8.71
CA ASN A 74 18.60 7.48 -9.21
C ASN A 74 17.65 6.29 -9.09
N THR A 75 18.13 5.08 -9.36
CA THR A 75 17.35 3.85 -9.19
C THR A 75 17.02 3.60 -7.72
N LYS A 76 17.96 3.87 -6.78
CA LYS A 76 17.67 3.80 -5.34
C LYS A 76 16.57 4.78 -4.94
N ILE A 77 16.65 6.03 -5.39
CA ILE A 77 15.64 7.06 -5.10
C ILE A 77 14.28 6.64 -5.66
N GLU A 78 14.23 6.10 -6.87
CA GLU A 78 12.99 5.61 -7.47
C GLU A 78 12.40 4.44 -6.68
N LEU A 79 13.20 3.45 -6.29
CA LEU A 79 12.73 2.29 -5.52
C LEU A 79 12.19 2.72 -4.15
N ILE A 80 12.92 3.56 -3.42
CA ILE A 80 12.49 4.12 -2.14
C ILE A 80 11.19 4.94 -2.31
N GLY A 81 11.12 5.78 -3.34
CA GLY A 81 9.93 6.57 -3.63
C GLY A 81 8.71 5.69 -3.91
N ARG A 82 8.85 4.66 -4.74
CA ARG A 82 7.77 3.70 -5.04
C ARG A 82 7.33 2.94 -3.78
N ILE A 83 8.27 2.41 -3.00
CA ILE A 83 7.97 1.68 -1.76
C ILE A 83 7.20 2.57 -0.78
N GLY A 84 7.68 3.79 -0.54
CA GLY A 84 7.01 4.73 0.34
C GLY A 84 5.62 5.15 -0.15
N PHE A 85 5.47 5.35 -1.46
CA PHE A 85 4.20 5.70 -2.09
C PHE A 85 3.13 4.61 -1.88
N TYR A 86 3.48 3.35 -2.14
CA TYR A 86 2.55 2.23 -1.95
C TYR A 86 2.30 1.93 -0.47
N LEU A 87 3.33 2.09 0.39
CA LEU A 87 3.16 1.91 1.84
C LEU A 87 2.22 2.96 2.43
N ASN A 88 2.30 4.23 1.99
CA ASN A 88 1.39 5.28 2.44
C ASN A 88 -0.08 4.95 2.08
N LYS A 89 -0.31 4.46 0.85
CA LYS A 89 -1.64 3.96 0.44
C LYS A 89 -2.11 2.80 1.30
N LEU A 90 -1.24 1.84 1.62
CA LEU A 90 -1.58 0.70 2.47
C LEU A 90 -1.96 1.16 3.89
N ILE A 91 -1.19 2.08 4.47
CA ILE A 91 -1.48 2.65 5.80
C ILE A 91 -2.83 3.36 5.79
N PHE A 92 -3.12 4.14 4.75
CA PHE A 92 -4.41 4.79 4.58
C PHE A 92 -5.57 3.78 4.54
N ASP A 93 -5.47 2.73 3.72
CA ASP A 93 -6.50 1.70 3.61
C ASP A 93 -6.68 0.92 4.94
N VAL A 94 -5.59 0.59 5.62
CA VAL A 94 -5.60 -0.06 6.95
C VAL A 94 -6.34 0.79 7.97
N ASN A 95 -6.08 2.11 8.00
CA ASN A 95 -6.72 3.04 8.91
C ASN A 95 -8.20 3.25 8.59
N ASN A 96 -8.58 3.29 7.30
CA ASN A 96 -9.96 3.41 6.87
C ASN A 96 -10.85 2.25 7.31
N LEU A 97 -10.26 1.07 7.53
CA LEU A 97 -10.97 -0.16 7.88
C LEU A 97 -10.82 -0.52 9.37
N ALA A 98 -9.90 0.10 10.11
CA ALA A 98 -9.55 -0.26 11.49
C ALA A 98 -10.74 -0.27 12.47
N ASN A 99 -11.69 0.65 12.29
CA ASN A 99 -12.84 0.80 13.17
C ASN A 99 -14.16 0.34 12.54
N CYS A 100 -14.09 -0.38 11.41
CA CYS A 100 -15.27 -0.86 10.71
C CYS A 100 -15.61 -2.28 11.16
N ASP A 101 -16.83 -2.51 11.65
CA ASP A 101 -17.29 -3.87 11.98
C ASP A 101 -17.70 -4.67 10.73
N ILE A 102 -16.79 -4.81 9.76
CA ILE A 102 -17.08 -5.33 8.41
C ILE A 102 -16.60 -6.75 8.18
N PHE A 103 -15.64 -7.22 8.97
CA PHE A 103 -14.96 -8.49 8.72
C PHE A 103 -15.61 -9.63 9.50
N THR A 104 -15.68 -10.81 8.90
CA THR A 104 -15.80 -12.07 9.63
C THR A 104 -14.46 -12.40 10.33
N ASN A 105 -14.39 -13.53 11.04
CA ASN A 105 -13.11 -13.99 11.60
C ASN A 105 -12.05 -14.23 10.50
N GLU A 106 -12.42 -14.83 9.36
CA GLU A 106 -11.51 -15.06 8.24
C GLU A 106 -11.06 -13.75 7.58
N GLY A 107 -11.98 -12.80 7.38
CA GLY A 107 -11.64 -11.47 6.89
C GLY A 107 -10.68 -10.74 7.83
N LEU A 108 -10.87 -10.91 9.14
CA LEU A 108 -10.01 -10.29 10.15
C LEU A 108 -8.59 -10.84 10.11
N LEU A 109 -8.39 -12.15 9.85
CA LEU A 109 -7.05 -12.72 9.70
C LEU A 109 -6.26 -12.05 8.57
N TYR A 110 -6.91 -11.82 7.43
CA TYR A 110 -6.31 -11.12 6.29
C TYR A 110 -6.07 -9.63 6.59
N TYR A 111 -7.05 -8.95 7.20
CA TYR A 111 -6.87 -7.56 7.63
C TYR A 111 -5.67 -7.40 8.58
N GLU A 112 -5.55 -8.28 9.56
CA GLU A 112 -4.43 -8.32 10.51
C GLU A 112 -3.10 -8.59 9.80
N MET A 113 -3.08 -9.44 8.78
CA MET A 113 -1.91 -9.66 7.94
C MET A 113 -1.49 -8.38 7.21
N PHE A 114 -2.44 -7.64 6.61
CA PHE A 114 -2.17 -6.37 5.94
C PHE A 114 -1.67 -5.29 6.91
N ARG A 115 -2.29 -5.18 8.10
CA ARG A 115 -1.85 -4.27 9.15
C ARG A 115 -0.44 -4.60 9.63
N LYS A 116 -0.12 -5.89 9.84
CA LYS A 116 1.23 -6.30 10.21
C LYS A 116 2.25 -5.99 9.12
N ASN A 117 1.86 -6.13 7.85
CA ASN A 117 2.71 -5.77 6.72
C ASN A 117 3.03 -4.26 6.71
N SER A 118 2.02 -3.42 6.94
CA SER A 118 2.22 -1.96 6.98
C SER A 118 3.12 -1.52 8.14
N ILE A 119 2.95 -2.12 9.32
CA ILE A 119 3.79 -1.89 10.50
C ILE A 119 5.23 -2.34 10.20
N PHE A 120 5.41 -3.56 9.71
CA PHE A 120 6.72 -4.12 9.41
C PHE A 120 7.54 -3.23 8.49
N TYR A 121 6.99 -2.78 7.36
CA TYR A 121 7.72 -1.89 6.45
C TYR A 121 7.88 -0.47 7.01
N SER A 122 6.92 0.03 7.79
CA SER A 122 7.10 1.33 8.47
C SER A 122 8.30 1.32 9.41
N ASP A 123 8.47 0.22 10.14
CA ASP A 123 9.57 0.02 11.08
C ASP A 123 10.88 -0.27 10.35
N LEU A 124 10.86 -1.08 9.28
CA LEU A 124 12.05 -1.39 8.46
C LEU A 124 12.72 -0.14 7.91
N TYR A 125 11.93 0.87 7.53
CA TYR A 125 12.44 2.13 7.01
C TYR A 125 12.54 3.21 8.09
N GLU A 126 12.44 2.87 9.38
CA GLU A 126 12.63 3.75 10.53
C GLU A 126 11.86 5.08 10.42
N GLY A 127 10.64 5.02 9.87
CA GLY A 127 9.82 6.20 9.66
C GLY A 127 10.35 7.20 8.61
N LEU A 128 11.29 6.82 7.74
CA LEU A 128 11.78 7.61 6.60
C LEU A 128 10.62 8.22 5.81
N PHE A 129 9.59 7.42 5.51
CA PHE A 129 8.45 7.86 4.70
C PHE A 129 7.56 8.90 5.39
N LYS A 130 7.65 9.08 6.71
CA LYS A 130 6.98 10.19 7.42
C LYS A 130 7.67 11.53 7.15
N LYS A 131 8.91 11.52 6.67
CA LYS A 131 9.72 12.72 6.35
C LYS A 131 9.66 13.08 4.87
N LEU A 132 9.05 12.24 4.05
CA LEU A 132 8.95 12.42 2.60
C LEU A 132 7.53 12.84 2.22
N SER A 133 7.42 13.74 1.24
CA SER A 133 6.15 14.13 0.64
C SER A 133 5.81 13.19 -0.52
N PHE A 134 4.56 12.75 -0.54
CA PHE A 134 3.94 12.04 -1.67
C PHE A 134 2.76 12.83 -2.24
N GLU A 135 2.66 14.12 -1.91
CA GLU A 135 1.66 15.02 -2.44
C GLU A 135 1.85 15.21 -3.95
N ASN A 136 0.79 15.64 -4.64
CA ASN A 136 0.78 15.89 -6.09
C ASN A 136 1.08 14.67 -6.97
N GLN A 137 1.26 13.48 -6.38
CA GLN A 137 1.36 12.23 -7.12
C GLN A 137 0.02 11.89 -7.78
N ASN A 138 0.09 11.37 -9.00
CA ASN A 138 -1.06 10.79 -9.67
C ASN A 138 -1.37 9.40 -9.09
N TYR A 139 -2.33 8.70 -9.70
CA TYR A 139 -2.62 7.32 -9.33
C TYR A 139 -1.36 6.43 -9.39
N TYR A 140 -0.53 6.61 -10.41
CA TYR A 140 0.77 5.96 -10.56
C TYR A 140 1.90 6.85 -10.04
N PHE A 141 2.92 6.22 -9.46
CA PHE A 141 4.12 6.91 -8.99
C PHE A 141 4.87 7.59 -10.14
N ASN A 142 5.24 8.86 -9.95
CA ASN A 142 6.07 9.63 -10.85
C ASN A 142 7.33 10.13 -10.12
N LEU A 143 8.49 9.74 -10.64
CA LEU A 143 9.80 10.06 -10.06
C LEU A 143 10.08 11.56 -10.07
N ASP A 144 9.79 12.27 -11.17
CA ASP A 144 10.09 13.69 -11.30
C ASP A 144 9.29 14.51 -10.29
N VAL A 145 8.01 14.19 -10.10
CA VAL A 145 7.17 14.80 -9.05
C VAL A 145 7.77 14.49 -7.68
N PHE A 146 8.12 13.24 -7.41
CA PHE A 146 8.70 12.84 -6.12
C PHE A 146 10.01 13.58 -5.83
N MET A 147 10.90 13.70 -6.83
CA MET A 147 12.16 14.42 -6.67
C MET A 147 11.95 15.92 -6.45
N ASN A 148 10.97 16.52 -7.12
CA ASN A 148 10.66 17.93 -6.95
C ASN A 148 10.14 18.23 -5.54
N GLU A 149 9.17 17.44 -5.07
CA GLU A 149 8.58 17.57 -3.73
C GLU A 149 9.60 17.29 -2.60
N ASN A 150 10.58 16.41 -2.85
CA ASN A 150 11.56 15.99 -1.85
C ASN A 150 12.98 16.53 -2.10
N LYS A 151 13.12 17.57 -2.94
CA LYS A 151 14.42 18.07 -3.42
C LYS A 151 15.40 18.40 -2.29
N LYS A 152 14.92 19.03 -1.21
CA LYS A 152 15.75 19.37 -0.05
C LYS A 152 16.31 18.12 0.62
N PHE A 153 15.45 17.14 0.90
CA PHE A 153 15.82 15.90 1.59
C PHE A 153 16.78 15.03 0.75
N ILE A 154 16.55 14.98 -0.58
CA ILE A 154 17.41 14.25 -1.52
C ILE A 154 18.81 14.88 -1.63
N ASN A 155 18.88 16.21 -1.70
CA ASN A 155 20.15 16.93 -1.87
C ASN A 155 21.04 16.88 -0.63
N GLU A 156 20.45 16.80 0.56
CA GLU A 156 21.16 16.64 1.83
C GLU A 156 21.72 15.22 2.03
N LYS A 157 21.61 14.32 1.03
CA LYS A 157 22.04 12.91 1.08
C LYS A 157 21.39 12.09 2.19
N ASN A 158 20.23 12.50 2.67
CA ASN A 158 19.50 11.80 3.73
C ASN A 158 18.70 10.58 3.22
N ILE A 159 18.68 10.34 1.90
CA ILE A 159 18.18 9.10 1.29
C ILE A 159 19.38 8.21 0.95
N ILE A 160 20.05 7.70 1.98
CA ILE A 160 20.95 6.56 1.83
C ILE A 160 20.55 5.61 2.95
N VAL A 161 19.71 4.64 2.59
CA VAL A 161 19.50 3.41 3.38
C VAL A 161 20.64 2.45 3.01
#